data_AF-A0A8J2LTB8-F1
#
_entry.id   AF-A0A8J2LTB8-F1
#
_cell.length_a   1.000
_cell.length_b   1.000
_cell.length_c   1.000
_cell.angle_alpha   90.00
_cell.angle_beta   90.00
_cell.angle_gamma   90.00
#
_symmetry.space_group_name_H-M   'P 1'
#
loop_
_entity.id
_entity.type
_entity.pdbx_description
1 polymer ?
#
loop_
_entity_poly.entity_id
_entity_poly.type
_entity_poly.pdbx_seq_one_letter_code
_entity_poly.pdbx_strand_id
1 'polypeptide(L)'
;MRRIQLLSPLLREDEIGVLWVNSQPEQSSTKLAQYLWNKSIFRGCTDGAANFIMPLVKNENYLKPNVISGDFDSITSATKKFFESQVEIVETPDQDFTDMCKALQIIAERMRNKELNITKVIVLGGLSGRFDHVLSSLNSMLRFDACEITIIDGVNLVTILREGSTSLEFAGGKHLLTGKCGVIPLIQRETIVSSSGLKWNLDNSELMFGKLISTSNEIVSDTVSITCTAPVVFTMELSEDALSLQ
;
A
#
# COMPACT_ATOMS: atom_id res chain seq x y z
N MET A 1 -15.81 8.13 -14.60
CA MET A 1 -14.80 7.06 -14.59
C MET A 1 -13.53 7.60 -13.96
N ARG A 2 -13.07 7.02 -12.84
CA ARG A 2 -11.81 7.39 -12.17
C ARG A 2 -10.64 6.76 -12.95
N ARG A 3 -9.50 7.44 -13.05
CA ARG A 3 -8.28 6.89 -13.67
C ARG A 3 -7.22 6.74 -12.59
N ILE A 4 -6.60 5.57 -12.50
CA ILE A 4 -5.57 5.26 -11.50
C ILE A 4 -4.35 4.72 -12.23
N GLN A 5 -3.17 5.22 -11.85
CA GLN A 5 -1.87 4.80 -12.37
C GLN A 5 -1.08 4.10 -11.25
N LEU A 6 -1.32 2.81 -11.04
CA LEU A 6 -0.72 2.08 -9.91
C LEU A 6 0.81 1.97 -10.02
N LEU A 7 1.34 1.99 -11.25
CA LEU A 7 2.78 1.86 -11.51
C LEU A 7 3.52 3.19 -11.61
N SER A 8 2.82 4.34 -11.56
CA SER A 8 3.50 5.64 -11.71
C SER A 8 4.58 5.90 -10.64
N PRO A 9 4.45 5.46 -9.37
CA PRO A 9 5.53 5.61 -8.38
C PRO A 9 6.82 4.86 -8.75
N LEU A 10 6.69 3.77 -9.51
CA LEU A 10 7.80 2.93 -9.97
C LEU A 10 8.43 3.46 -11.27
N LEU A 11 7.73 4.31 -12.02
CA LEU A 11 8.12 4.75 -13.36
C LEU A 11 8.52 6.24 -13.45
N ARG A 12 8.01 7.09 -12.54
CA ARG A 12 8.08 8.56 -12.66
C ARG A 12 8.36 9.21 -11.32
N GLU A 13 8.82 10.46 -11.33
CA GLU A 13 8.92 11.29 -10.12
C GLU A 13 7.53 11.75 -9.66
N ASP A 14 6.78 10.84 -9.04
CA ASP A 14 5.53 11.16 -8.35
C ASP A 14 5.83 11.71 -6.95
N GLU A 15 5.03 12.68 -6.50
CA GLU A 15 5.01 13.16 -5.11
C GLU A 15 4.34 12.10 -4.21
N ILE A 16 5.13 11.14 -3.73
CA ILE A 16 4.65 10.01 -2.92
C ILE A 16 5.07 10.11 -1.45
N GLY A 17 4.19 9.65 -0.57
CA GLY A 17 4.52 9.32 0.81
C GLY A 17 4.71 7.82 0.95
N VAL A 18 5.67 7.39 1.76
CA VAL A 18 5.89 5.99 2.11
C VAL A 18 5.61 5.79 3.60
N LEU A 19 4.79 4.79 3.93
CA LEU A 19 4.52 4.34 5.29
C LEU A 19 5.02 2.90 5.45
N TRP A 20 6.02 2.67 6.31
CA TRP A 20 6.46 1.31 6.61
C TRP A 20 5.76 0.81 7.87
N VAL A 21 5.01 -0.29 7.73
CA VAL A 21 4.33 -0.93 8.87
C VAL A 21 5.20 -2.03 9.48
N ASN A 22 4.77 -2.64 10.59
CA ASN A 22 5.56 -3.63 11.34
C ASN A 22 5.70 -4.97 10.59
N SER A 23 6.40 -4.96 9.45
CA SER A 23 6.77 -6.13 8.66
C SER A 23 8.28 -6.10 8.38
N GLN A 24 8.89 -7.28 8.36
CA GLN A 24 10.29 -7.38 7.96
C GLN A 24 10.40 -7.10 6.45
N PRO A 25 11.51 -6.49 5.99
CA PRO A 25 11.81 -6.43 4.56
C PRO A 25 12.00 -7.86 4.05
N GLU A 26 11.00 -8.41 3.35
CA GLU A 26 11.18 -9.67 2.62
C GLU A 26 12.18 -9.44 1.48
N GLN A 27 13.19 -10.32 1.36
CA GLN A 27 14.37 -10.12 0.51
C GLN A 27 14.05 -9.82 -0.97
N SER A 28 12.90 -10.25 -1.47
CA SER A 28 12.44 -9.96 -2.83
C SER A 28 12.03 -8.50 -3.02
N SER A 29 11.62 -7.77 -1.99
CA SER A 29 11.11 -6.40 -2.08
C SER A 29 12.07 -5.34 -1.54
N THR A 30 13.20 -5.72 -0.93
CA THR A 30 14.09 -4.78 -0.22
C THR A 30 14.68 -3.68 -1.11
N LYS A 31 15.03 -3.98 -2.37
CA LYS A 31 15.57 -2.96 -3.30
C LYS A 31 14.49 -1.96 -3.72
N LEU A 32 13.33 -2.47 -4.13
CA LEU A 32 12.16 -1.64 -4.43
C LEU A 32 11.74 -0.78 -3.22
N ALA A 33 11.72 -1.36 -2.02
CA ALA A 33 11.44 -0.65 -0.77
C ALA A 33 12.43 0.49 -0.55
N GLN A 34 13.73 0.24 -0.74
CA GLN A 34 14.77 1.26 -0.63
C GLN A 34 14.58 2.39 -1.65
N TYR A 35 14.34 2.03 -2.91
CA TYR A 35 14.10 2.98 -4.00
C TYR A 35 12.93 3.91 -3.67
N LEU A 36 11.77 3.33 -3.33
CA LEU A 36 10.57 4.08 -3.00
C LEU A 36 10.76 4.94 -1.74
N TRP A 37 11.38 4.38 -0.71
CA TRP A 37 11.65 5.07 0.55
C TRP A 37 12.51 6.31 0.35
N ASN A 38 13.63 6.17 -0.35
CA ASN A 38 14.57 7.27 -0.56
C ASN A 38 14.03 8.35 -1.49
N LYS A 39 13.28 7.94 -2.52
CA LYS A 39 12.67 8.86 -3.50
C LYS A 39 11.46 9.61 -2.96
N SER A 40 10.75 9.06 -1.98
CA SER A 40 9.53 9.65 -1.44
C SER A 40 9.75 11.07 -0.90
N ILE A 41 8.69 11.87 -0.79
CA ILE A 41 8.77 13.18 -0.13
C ILE A 41 8.50 13.09 1.37
N PHE A 42 7.82 12.03 1.80
CA PHE A 42 7.53 11.74 3.21
C PHE A 42 7.76 10.28 3.53
N ARG A 43 8.38 10.01 4.68
CA ARG A 43 8.66 8.68 5.23
C ARG A 43 8.08 8.57 6.63
N GLY A 44 7.02 7.79 6.79
CA GLY A 44 6.49 7.40 8.08
C GLY A 44 6.87 5.96 8.40
N CYS A 45 7.04 5.63 9.68
CA CYS A 45 7.01 4.24 10.11
C CYS A 45 6.25 4.03 11.41
N THR A 46 5.61 2.87 11.52
CA THR A 46 4.84 2.52 12.72
C THR A 46 5.74 1.90 13.77
N ASP A 47 5.50 2.15 15.05
CA ASP A 47 6.09 1.51 16.23
C ASP A 47 7.22 0.47 15.95
N GLY A 48 6.85 -0.83 15.86
CA GLY A 48 7.80 -1.93 15.67
C GLY A 48 8.60 -1.87 14.38
N ALA A 49 8.09 -1.21 13.33
CA ALA A 49 8.80 -1.00 12.06
C ALA A 49 10.08 -0.18 12.24
N ALA A 50 10.12 0.72 13.24
CA ALA A 50 11.33 1.47 13.55
C ALA A 50 12.52 0.55 13.88
N ASN A 51 12.27 -0.63 14.47
CA ASN A 51 13.33 -1.60 14.78
C ASN A 51 13.99 -2.16 13.52
N PHE A 52 13.24 -2.29 12.42
CA PHE A 52 13.78 -2.73 11.12
C PHE A 52 14.44 -1.58 10.37
N ILE A 53 13.92 -0.35 10.50
CA ILE A 53 14.46 0.82 9.80
C ILE A 53 15.77 1.32 10.42
N MET A 54 15.95 1.23 11.74
CA MET A 54 17.20 1.67 12.39
C MET A 54 18.47 1.05 11.76
N PRO A 55 18.62 -0.27 11.65
CA PRO A 55 19.82 -0.85 11.05
C PRO A 55 19.98 -0.47 9.58
N LEU A 56 18.88 -0.33 8.82
CA LEU A 56 18.90 0.12 7.42
C LEU A 56 19.42 1.57 7.32
N VAL A 57 18.98 2.47 8.19
CA VAL A 57 19.48 3.86 8.23
C VAL A 57 20.94 3.94 8.69
N LYS A 58 21.38 3.02 9.55
CA LYS A 58 22.77 3.02 10.08
C LYS A 58 23.78 2.46 9.10
N ASN A 59 23.43 1.36 8.44
CA ASN A 59 24.39 0.52 7.74
C ASN A 59 24.14 0.47 6.22
N GLU A 60 22.97 0.91 5.77
CA GLU A 60 22.57 0.89 4.37
C GLU A 60 22.24 2.32 3.91
N ASN A 61 22.03 2.50 2.60
CA ASN A 61 21.68 3.80 2.02
C ASN A 61 20.20 4.16 2.23
N TYR A 62 19.65 4.09 3.44
CA TYR A 62 18.27 4.52 3.73
C TYR A 62 18.25 5.92 4.35
N LEU A 63 17.36 6.79 3.85
CA LEU A 63 17.06 8.07 4.49
C LEU A 63 16.35 7.86 5.84
N LYS A 64 16.46 8.83 6.74
CA LYS A 64 15.74 8.80 8.02
C LYS A 64 14.23 8.98 7.78
N PRO A 65 13.37 8.33 8.59
CA PRO A 65 11.95 8.66 8.60
C PRO A 65 11.75 10.14 8.99
N ASN A 66 10.66 10.72 8.49
CA ASN A 66 10.17 12.01 8.95
C ASN A 66 9.41 11.86 10.27
N VAL A 67 8.65 10.78 10.40
CA VAL A 67 7.79 10.50 11.57
C VAL A 67 7.87 9.03 11.96
N ILE A 68 7.93 8.77 13.26
CA ILE A 68 7.70 7.47 13.87
C ILE A 68 6.45 7.59 14.74
N SER A 69 5.43 6.77 14.49
CA SER A 69 4.16 6.83 15.23
C SER A 69 3.70 5.49 15.75
N GLY A 70 3.12 5.45 16.94
CA GLY A 70 2.59 4.21 17.53
C GLY A 70 2.29 4.38 19.02
N ASP A 71 1.82 3.32 19.67
CA ASP A 71 1.71 3.27 21.14
C ASP A 71 3.04 2.90 21.83
N PHE A 72 4.05 2.50 21.05
CA PHE A 72 5.42 2.26 21.48
C PHE A 72 5.58 1.06 22.42
N ASP A 73 4.74 0.03 22.24
CA ASP A 73 4.84 -1.25 22.92
C ASP A 73 5.85 -2.21 22.24
N SER A 74 6.17 -1.95 20.97
CA SER A 74 6.97 -2.82 20.10
C SER A 74 8.37 -2.26 19.80
N ILE A 75 8.55 -0.93 19.78
CA ILE A 75 9.85 -0.29 19.57
C ILE A 75 10.80 -0.56 20.74
N THR A 76 12.03 -0.96 20.44
CA THR A 76 13.04 -1.17 21.49
C THR A 76 13.57 0.17 22.03
N SER A 77 13.98 0.21 23.30
CA SER A 77 14.59 1.41 23.90
C SER A 77 15.81 1.91 23.12
N ALA A 78 16.60 1.00 22.55
CA ALA A 78 17.76 1.35 21.73
C ALA A 78 17.37 2.04 20.42
N THR A 79 16.35 1.53 19.73
CA THR A 79 15.78 2.13 18.52
C THR A 79 15.17 3.49 18.82
N LYS A 80 14.33 3.59 19.86
CA LYS A 80 13.70 4.84 20.26
C LYS A 80 14.74 5.93 20.54
N LYS A 81 15.74 5.62 21.37
CA LYS A 81 16.85 6.52 21.70
C LYS A 81 17.68 6.94 20.48
N PHE A 82 17.84 6.05 19.48
CA PHE A 82 18.57 6.39 18.26
C PHE A 82 17.86 7.49 17.45
N PHE A 83 16.53 7.45 17.37
CA PHE A 83 15.73 8.38 16.56
C PHE A 83 15.26 9.63 17.31
N GLU A 84 15.17 9.59 18.64
CA GLU A 84 14.60 10.66 19.49
C GLU A 84 15.16 12.08 19.24
N SER A 85 16.44 12.21 18.87
CA SER A 85 17.06 13.50 18.58
C SER A 85 17.04 13.90 17.09
N GLN A 86 16.50 13.05 16.22
CA GLN A 86 16.67 13.15 14.77
C GLN A 86 15.36 13.05 13.98
N VAL A 87 14.30 12.52 14.59
CA VAL A 87 13.02 12.22 13.95
C VAL A 87 11.88 12.60 14.88
N GLU A 88 10.77 13.06 14.31
CA GLU A 88 9.56 13.33 15.06
C GLU A 88 8.92 12.02 15.56
N ILE A 89 8.72 11.91 16.87
CA ILE A 89 8.08 10.76 17.50
C ILE A 89 6.68 11.17 17.96
N VAL A 90 5.66 10.54 17.40
CA VAL A 90 4.24 10.84 17.68
C VAL A 90 3.60 9.67 18.40
N GLU A 91 3.33 9.83 19.69
CA GLU A 91 2.63 8.82 20.48
C GLU A 91 1.14 8.78 20.11
N THR A 92 0.64 7.57 19.84
CA THR A 92 -0.74 7.33 19.43
C THR A 92 -1.34 6.21 20.30
N PRO A 93 -1.75 6.51 21.54
CA PRO A 93 -2.13 5.48 22.54
C PRO A 93 -3.50 4.84 22.29
N ASP A 94 -4.27 5.36 21.32
CA ASP A 94 -5.59 4.84 20.96
C ASP A 94 -5.53 3.36 20.57
N GLN A 95 -6.36 2.55 21.24
CA GLN A 95 -6.46 1.10 21.08
C GLN A 95 -7.63 0.67 20.18
N ASP A 96 -8.52 1.60 19.83
CA ASP A 96 -9.62 1.33 18.88
C ASP A 96 -9.11 1.30 17.42
N PHE A 97 -7.90 1.83 17.17
CA PHE A 97 -7.25 1.87 15.87
C PHE A 97 -5.84 1.28 15.89
N THR A 98 -5.51 0.53 14.84
CA THR A 98 -4.15 0.01 14.65
C THR A 98 -3.16 1.12 14.32
N ASP A 99 -1.86 0.86 14.52
CA ASP A 99 -0.81 1.85 14.22
C ASP A 99 -0.78 2.29 12.76
N MET A 100 -1.03 1.36 11.82
CA MET A 100 -1.16 1.73 10.41
C MET A 100 -2.29 2.75 10.23
N CYS A 101 -3.43 2.52 10.86
CA CYS A 101 -4.57 3.40 10.76
C CYS A 101 -4.29 4.79 11.37
N LYS A 102 -3.66 4.83 12.55
CA LYS A 102 -3.27 6.07 13.23
C LYS A 102 -2.22 6.84 12.44
N ALA A 103 -1.23 6.15 11.86
CA ALA A 103 -0.23 6.75 10.98
C ALA A 103 -0.85 7.36 9.71
N LEU A 104 -1.83 6.68 9.11
CA LEU A 104 -2.58 7.21 7.96
C LEU A 104 -3.43 8.44 8.33
N GLN A 105 -3.99 8.49 9.55
CA GLN A 105 -4.68 9.69 10.05
C GLN A 105 -3.71 10.88 10.16
N ILE A 106 -2.51 10.67 10.71
CA ILE A 106 -1.46 11.71 10.77
C ILE A 106 -1.12 12.22 9.37
N ILE A 107 -0.93 11.32 8.40
CA ILE A 107 -0.66 11.70 7.00
C ILE A 107 -1.82 12.54 6.44
N ALA A 108 -3.07 12.09 6.61
CA ALA A 108 -4.25 12.79 6.13
C ALA A 108 -4.40 14.18 6.76
N GLU A 109 -4.10 14.32 8.04
CA GLU A 109 -4.11 15.60 8.76
C GLU A 109 -3.05 16.57 8.23
N ARG A 110 -1.81 16.11 8.03
CA ARG A 110 -0.75 16.94 7.43
C ARG A 110 -1.08 17.39 6.02
N MET A 111 -1.71 16.51 5.23
CA MET A 111 -2.21 16.88 3.89
C MET A 111 -3.28 17.96 3.97
N ARG A 112 -4.26 17.80 4.87
CA ARG A 112 -5.35 18.75 5.10
C ARG A 112 -4.83 20.13 5.54
N ASN A 113 -3.79 20.13 6.38
CA ASN A 113 -3.14 21.32 6.89
C ASN A 113 -2.11 21.92 5.90
N LYS A 114 -1.93 21.32 4.72
CA LYS A 114 -0.97 21.73 3.68
C LYS A 114 0.49 21.66 4.13
N GLU A 115 0.79 20.84 5.12
CA GLU A 115 2.14 20.53 5.60
C GLU A 115 2.79 19.41 4.79
N LEU A 116 1.97 18.61 4.09
CA LEU A 116 2.41 17.50 3.25
C LEU A 116 1.64 17.51 1.92
N ASN A 117 2.35 17.64 0.81
CA ASN A 117 1.76 17.61 -0.53
C ASN A 117 2.13 16.32 -1.26
N ILE A 118 1.45 15.21 -0.94
CA ILE A 118 1.58 13.93 -1.66
C ILE A 118 0.30 13.63 -2.45
N THR A 119 0.44 12.91 -3.56
CA THR A 119 -0.69 12.42 -4.36
C THR A 119 -0.99 10.95 -4.11
N LYS A 120 -0.04 10.20 -3.54
CA LYS A 120 -0.15 8.77 -3.27
C LYS A 120 0.56 8.39 -1.98
N VAL A 121 0.01 7.41 -1.26
CA VAL A 121 0.66 6.72 -0.16
C VAL A 121 0.99 5.29 -0.58
N ILE A 122 2.26 4.93 -0.47
CA ILE A 122 2.72 3.55 -0.58
C ILE A 122 2.99 3.01 0.81
N VAL A 123 2.27 1.96 1.19
CA VAL A 123 2.48 1.24 2.43
C VAL A 123 3.39 0.06 2.14
N LEU A 124 4.51 -0.05 2.86
CA LEU A 124 5.42 -1.18 2.75
C LEU A 124 5.08 -2.17 3.86
N GLY A 125 4.67 -3.37 3.47
CA GLY A 125 4.21 -4.43 4.37
C GLY A 125 2.73 -4.41 4.70
N GLY A 126 2.34 -5.32 5.61
CA GLY A 126 1.00 -5.36 6.19
C GLY A 126 0.04 -6.36 5.52
N LEU A 127 0.53 -7.19 4.61
CA LEU A 127 -0.21 -8.32 4.01
C LEU A 127 0.33 -9.69 4.45
N SER A 128 1.41 -9.71 5.23
CA SER A 128 2.03 -10.91 5.82
C SER A 128 1.98 -10.90 7.36
N GLY A 129 2.38 -12.02 7.97
CA GLY A 129 2.44 -12.15 9.43
C GLY A 129 1.10 -12.48 10.08
N ARG A 130 0.70 -11.71 11.11
CA ARG A 130 -0.55 -11.93 11.85
C ARG A 130 -1.75 -11.65 10.95
N PHE A 131 -2.59 -12.66 10.75
CA PHE A 131 -3.71 -12.56 9.79
C PHE A 131 -4.76 -11.50 10.15
N ASP A 132 -5.01 -11.28 11.44
CA ASP A 132 -5.87 -10.20 11.91
C ASP A 132 -5.31 -8.80 11.56
N HIS A 133 -3.99 -8.65 11.57
CA HIS A 133 -3.32 -7.42 11.10
C HIS A 133 -3.46 -7.24 9.60
N VAL A 134 -3.36 -8.32 8.81
CA VAL A 134 -3.61 -8.28 7.35
C VAL A 134 -4.99 -7.74 7.03
N LEU A 135 -6.03 -8.25 7.70
CA LEU A 135 -7.40 -7.75 7.52
C LEU A 135 -7.55 -6.31 8.01
N SER A 136 -6.86 -5.94 9.09
CA SER A 136 -6.85 -4.56 9.58
C SER A 136 -6.16 -3.59 8.62
N SER A 137 -5.13 -4.01 7.89
CA SER A 137 -4.50 -3.21 6.84
C SER A 137 -5.49 -2.88 5.72
N LEU A 138 -6.26 -3.88 5.26
CA LEU A 138 -7.32 -3.66 4.27
C LEU A 138 -8.42 -2.72 4.79
N ASN A 139 -8.81 -2.88 6.06
CA ASN A 139 -9.75 -1.96 6.71
C ASN A 139 -9.20 -0.52 6.79
N SER A 140 -7.90 -0.38 7.09
CA SER A 140 -7.23 0.94 7.14
C SER A 140 -7.24 1.61 5.77
N MET A 141 -6.98 0.88 4.69
CA MET A 141 -7.11 1.39 3.32
C MET A 141 -8.55 1.82 2.98
N LEU A 142 -9.55 1.07 3.44
CA LEU A 142 -10.96 1.45 3.26
C LEU A 142 -11.29 2.78 3.95
N ARG A 143 -10.74 3.02 5.14
CA ARG A 143 -10.99 4.24 5.92
C ARG A 143 -10.22 5.45 5.40
N PHE A 144 -9.11 5.24 4.70
CA PHE A 144 -8.27 6.32 4.16
C PHE A 144 -8.81 6.86 2.83
N ASP A 145 -9.16 8.14 2.81
CA ASP A 145 -9.76 8.82 1.66
C ASP A 145 -9.00 10.07 1.19
N ALA A 146 -7.89 10.42 1.84
CA ALA A 146 -7.14 11.64 1.54
C ALA A 146 -6.45 11.61 0.16
N CYS A 147 -5.96 10.46 -0.27
CA CYS A 147 -5.38 10.25 -1.61
C CYS A 147 -5.34 8.77 -1.99
N GLU A 148 -4.75 8.43 -3.14
CA GLU A 148 -4.58 7.04 -3.56
C GLU A 148 -3.65 6.30 -2.58
N ILE A 149 -4.03 5.08 -2.19
CA ILE A 149 -3.24 4.24 -1.29
C ILE A 149 -3.01 2.86 -1.91
N THR A 150 -1.79 2.37 -1.78
CA THR A 150 -1.37 1.06 -2.26
C THR A 150 -0.49 0.39 -1.21
N ILE A 151 -0.70 -0.89 -0.96
CA ILE A 151 0.23 -1.72 -0.18
C ILE A 151 1.13 -2.49 -1.14
N ILE A 152 2.43 -2.51 -0.84
CA ILE A 152 3.42 -3.39 -1.46
C ILE A 152 3.97 -4.32 -0.38
N ASP A 153 3.82 -5.63 -0.57
CA ASP A 153 4.34 -6.66 0.34
C ASP A 153 4.76 -7.92 -0.45
N GLY A 154 6.06 -8.22 -0.40
CA GLY A 154 6.68 -9.22 -1.27
C GLY A 154 6.50 -8.88 -2.74
N VAL A 155 5.82 -9.76 -3.48
CA VAL A 155 5.46 -9.57 -4.90
C VAL A 155 4.11 -8.87 -5.10
N ASN A 156 3.36 -8.61 -4.04
CA ASN A 156 1.98 -8.16 -4.15
C ASN A 156 1.90 -6.64 -4.16
N LEU A 157 1.16 -6.09 -5.11
CA LEU A 157 0.67 -4.72 -5.09
C LEU A 157 -0.85 -4.74 -4.93
N VAL A 158 -1.35 -4.15 -3.84
CA VAL A 158 -2.76 -4.19 -3.46
C VAL A 158 -3.32 -2.77 -3.30
N THR A 159 -4.52 -2.53 -3.84
CA THR A 159 -5.27 -1.27 -3.67
C THR A 159 -6.77 -1.53 -3.46
N ILE A 160 -7.51 -0.48 -3.05
CA ILE A 160 -8.97 -0.52 -2.96
C ILE A 160 -9.58 0.28 -4.11
N LEU A 161 -10.37 -0.38 -4.94
CA LEU A 161 -11.21 0.29 -5.93
C LEU A 161 -12.53 0.67 -5.26
N ARG A 162 -12.86 1.96 -5.27
CA ARG A 162 -14.12 2.48 -4.71
C ARG A 162 -15.29 2.16 -5.64
N GLU A 163 -16.50 2.22 -5.09
CA GLU A 163 -17.74 2.05 -5.85
C GLU A 163 -17.80 2.96 -7.09
N GLY A 164 -18.30 2.41 -8.19
CA GLY A 164 -18.35 3.04 -9.50
C GLY A 164 -17.32 2.47 -10.49
N SER A 165 -17.04 3.24 -11.54
CA SER A 165 -16.13 2.82 -12.63
C SER A 165 -14.73 3.39 -12.47
N THR A 166 -13.73 2.51 -12.52
CA THR A 166 -12.30 2.81 -12.46
C THR A 166 -11.58 2.26 -13.69
N SER A 167 -10.64 3.03 -14.23
CA SER A 167 -9.72 2.67 -15.31
C SER A 167 -8.30 2.59 -14.73
N LEU A 168 -7.71 1.40 -14.78
CA LEU A 168 -6.33 1.14 -14.37
C LEU A 168 -5.44 1.22 -15.62
N GLU A 169 -4.45 2.11 -15.60
CA GLU A 169 -3.57 2.34 -16.73
C GLU A 169 -2.19 1.72 -16.49
N PHE A 170 -1.75 0.85 -17.40
CA PHE A 170 -0.50 0.09 -17.37
C PHE A 170 0.43 0.41 -18.55
N ALA A 171 0.05 1.35 -19.41
CA ALA A 171 0.86 1.77 -20.54
C ALA A 171 2.29 2.18 -20.09
N GLY A 172 3.30 1.54 -20.68
CA GLY A 172 4.72 1.74 -20.34
C GLY A 172 5.21 0.99 -19.09
N GLY A 173 4.32 0.36 -18.33
CA GLY A 173 4.65 -0.34 -17.08
C GLY A 173 4.50 -1.86 -17.11
N LYS A 174 4.06 -2.47 -18.23
CA LYS A 174 3.79 -3.91 -18.31
C LYS A 174 4.97 -4.82 -17.91
N HIS A 175 6.21 -4.41 -18.18
CA HIS A 175 7.41 -5.16 -17.78
C HIS A 175 7.59 -5.25 -16.26
N LEU A 176 6.97 -4.35 -15.50
CA LEU A 176 6.97 -4.35 -14.02
C LEU A 176 5.95 -5.32 -13.42
N LEU A 177 5.20 -6.06 -14.25
CA LEU A 177 4.14 -6.97 -13.83
C LEU A 177 4.37 -8.36 -14.41
N THR A 178 4.00 -9.40 -13.66
CA THR A 178 3.87 -10.75 -14.23
C THR A 178 2.60 -10.88 -15.09
N GLY A 179 1.69 -9.92 -14.95
CA GLY A 179 0.35 -9.92 -15.52
C GLY A 179 -0.71 -10.59 -14.63
N LYS A 180 -0.33 -11.30 -13.55
CA LYS A 180 -1.30 -11.91 -12.64
C LYS A 180 -2.02 -10.85 -11.81
N CYS A 181 -3.33 -11.02 -11.66
CA CYS A 181 -4.16 -10.11 -10.86
C CYS A 181 -5.38 -10.81 -10.25
N GLY A 182 -6.06 -10.08 -9.37
CA GLY A 182 -7.33 -10.50 -8.81
C GLY A 182 -8.21 -9.35 -8.34
N VAL A 183 -9.50 -9.66 -8.19
CA VAL A 183 -10.55 -8.76 -7.69
C VAL A 183 -11.30 -9.48 -6.59
N ILE A 184 -11.26 -8.93 -5.37
CA ILE A 184 -11.75 -9.57 -4.16
C ILE A 184 -12.83 -8.68 -3.51
N PRO A 185 -14.04 -9.19 -3.26
CA PRO A 185 -15.06 -8.44 -2.52
C PRO A 185 -14.61 -8.24 -1.08
N LEU A 186 -14.77 -7.03 -0.52
CA LEU A 186 -14.31 -6.72 0.84
C LEU A 186 -15.45 -6.57 1.86
N ILE A 187 -16.63 -6.14 1.43
CA ILE A 187 -17.79 -5.88 2.30
C ILE A 187 -18.78 -7.06 2.20
N GLN A 188 -19.44 -7.42 3.30
CA GLN A 188 -20.50 -8.45 3.35
C GLN A 188 -21.84 -8.03 2.68
N ARG A 189 -21.78 -7.17 1.66
CA ARG A 189 -22.91 -6.97 0.75
C ARG A 189 -22.59 -7.63 -0.57
N GLU A 190 -23.62 -8.16 -1.24
CA GLU A 190 -23.51 -8.64 -2.61
C GLU A 190 -22.78 -7.59 -3.46
N THR A 191 -21.69 -8.00 -4.11
CA THR A 191 -20.86 -7.08 -4.90
C THR A 191 -20.92 -7.50 -6.37
N ILE A 192 -21.71 -6.77 -7.16
CA ILE A 192 -21.82 -6.95 -8.61
C ILE A 192 -20.67 -6.21 -9.29
N VAL A 193 -19.93 -6.91 -10.15
CA VAL A 193 -18.75 -6.39 -10.86
C VAL A 193 -18.83 -6.70 -12.36
N SER A 194 -18.46 -5.71 -13.17
CA SER A 194 -18.19 -5.87 -14.60
C SER A 194 -16.78 -5.37 -14.94
N SER A 195 -16.08 -6.03 -15.86
CA SER A 195 -14.71 -5.65 -16.24
C SER A 195 -14.40 -5.80 -17.73
N SER A 196 -13.38 -5.06 -18.19
CA SER A 196 -12.76 -5.21 -19.51
C SER A 196 -11.24 -5.09 -19.42
N GLY A 197 -10.51 -5.73 -20.34
CA GLY A 197 -9.04 -5.75 -20.36
C GLY A 197 -8.39 -6.86 -19.52
N LEU A 198 -9.19 -7.71 -18.87
CA LEU A 198 -8.75 -8.95 -18.22
C LEU A 198 -8.92 -10.15 -19.16
N LYS A 199 -8.14 -11.22 -18.94
CA LYS A 199 -8.27 -12.49 -19.67
C LYS A 199 -9.60 -13.17 -19.41
N TRP A 200 -10.07 -13.13 -18.16
CA TRP A 200 -11.41 -13.54 -17.77
C TRP A 200 -12.19 -12.31 -17.32
N ASN A 201 -12.79 -11.60 -18.29
CA ASN A 201 -13.67 -10.45 -18.00
C ASN A 201 -14.94 -10.91 -17.28
N LEU A 202 -15.43 -10.06 -16.38
CA LEU A 202 -16.68 -10.25 -15.64
C LEU A 202 -17.79 -9.46 -16.32
N ASP A 203 -18.97 -10.05 -16.45
CA ASP A 203 -20.18 -9.40 -16.98
C ASP A 203 -21.29 -9.55 -15.95
N ASN A 204 -21.67 -8.43 -15.31
CA ASN A 204 -22.65 -8.36 -14.21
C ASN A 204 -22.55 -9.52 -13.22
N SER A 205 -21.31 -9.88 -12.86
CA SER A 205 -21.02 -11.08 -12.08
C SER A 205 -21.01 -10.74 -10.59
N GLU A 206 -21.65 -11.60 -9.79
CA GLU A 206 -21.65 -11.50 -8.33
C GLU A 206 -20.32 -12.02 -7.77
N LEU A 207 -19.59 -11.17 -7.04
CA LEU A 207 -18.43 -11.56 -6.24
C LEU A 207 -18.80 -11.62 -4.76
N MET A 208 -18.55 -12.78 -4.14
CA MET A 208 -18.80 -13.02 -2.72
C MET A 208 -17.95 -14.17 -2.18
N PHE A 209 -17.47 -14.05 -0.94
CA PHE A 209 -16.83 -15.16 -0.23
C PHE A 209 -17.77 -16.37 -0.13
N GLY A 210 -17.27 -17.57 -0.47
CA GLY A 210 -18.09 -18.78 -0.57
C GLY A 210 -18.79 -18.97 -1.94
N LYS A 211 -18.71 -17.97 -2.83
CA LYS A 211 -19.08 -18.07 -4.25
C LYS A 211 -17.86 -17.77 -5.12
N LEU A 212 -17.93 -16.72 -5.94
CA LEU A 212 -16.88 -16.32 -6.87
C LEU A 212 -15.99 -15.23 -6.25
N ILE A 213 -14.68 -15.45 -6.33
CA ILE A 213 -13.63 -14.46 -6.14
C ILE A 213 -12.76 -14.54 -7.39
N SER A 214 -12.50 -13.41 -8.06
CA SER A 214 -11.63 -13.42 -9.25
C SER A 214 -10.18 -13.50 -8.81
N THR A 215 -9.66 -14.70 -8.58
CA THR A 215 -8.24 -14.95 -8.31
C THR A 215 -7.54 -15.52 -9.55
N SER A 216 -6.22 -15.34 -9.63
CA SER A 216 -5.39 -15.86 -10.74
C SER A 216 -5.84 -15.39 -12.14
N ASN A 217 -6.44 -14.20 -12.21
CA ASN A 217 -6.79 -13.55 -13.47
C ASN A 217 -5.52 -12.95 -14.11
N GLU A 218 -5.63 -12.44 -15.33
CA GLU A 218 -4.49 -11.96 -16.10
C GLU A 218 -4.82 -10.64 -16.80
N ILE A 219 -3.94 -9.65 -16.67
CA ILE A 219 -4.02 -8.37 -17.37
C ILE A 219 -3.55 -8.58 -18.80
N VAL A 220 -4.43 -8.37 -19.79
CA VAL A 220 -4.12 -8.59 -21.21
C VAL A 220 -4.11 -7.29 -22.04
N SER A 221 -4.43 -6.16 -21.41
CA SER A 221 -4.55 -4.85 -22.04
C SER A 221 -3.65 -3.81 -21.36
N ASP A 222 -3.36 -2.71 -22.04
CA ASP A 222 -2.71 -1.55 -21.41
C ASP A 222 -3.64 -0.80 -20.46
N THR A 223 -4.95 -1.01 -20.60
CA THR A 223 -5.97 -0.41 -19.76
C THR A 223 -6.95 -1.49 -19.32
N VAL A 224 -7.23 -1.54 -18.02
CA VAL A 224 -8.26 -2.42 -17.43
C VAL A 224 -9.37 -1.54 -16.85
N SER A 225 -10.60 -1.74 -17.31
CA SER A 225 -11.77 -1.06 -16.73
C SER A 225 -12.51 -1.99 -15.78
N ILE A 226 -12.83 -1.52 -14.59
CA ILE A 226 -13.61 -2.25 -13.58
C ILE A 226 -14.73 -1.34 -13.10
N THR A 227 -15.96 -1.84 -13.12
CA THR A 227 -17.12 -1.19 -12.51
C THR A 227 -17.67 -2.09 -11.42
N CYS A 228 -17.78 -1.58 -10.19
CA CYS A 228 -18.25 -2.32 -9.04
C CYS A 228 -19.32 -1.54 -8.26
N THR A 229 -20.27 -2.28 -7.68
CA THR A 229 -21.35 -1.75 -6.83
C THR A 229 -20.93 -1.62 -5.36
N ALA A 230 -19.72 -2.02 -4.99
CA ALA A 230 -19.14 -1.86 -3.67
C ALA A 230 -17.60 -1.77 -3.76
N PRO A 231 -16.92 -1.22 -2.74
CA PRO A 231 -15.47 -1.28 -2.68
C PRO A 231 -14.94 -2.72 -2.80
N VAL A 232 -13.95 -2.91 -3.65
CA VAL A 232 -13.26 -4.18 -3.86
C VAL A 232 -11.76 -4.01 -3.69
N VAL A 233 -11.09 -5.07 -3.24
CA VAL A 233 -9.63 -5.15 -3.31
C VAL A 233 -9.25 -5.50 -4.74
N PHE A 234 -8.34 -4.72 -5.32
CA PHE A 234 -7.62 -5.11 -6.54
C PHE A 234 -6.19 -5.46 -6.15
N THR A 235 -5.72 -6.61 -6.60
CA THR A 235 -4.35 -7.09 -6.37
C THR A 235 -3.69 -7.46 -7.68
N MET A 236 -2.40 -7.21 -7.78
CA MET A 236 -1.57 -7.64 -8.91
C MET A 236 -0.17 -8.05 -8.44
N GLU A 237 0.47 -8.88 -9.25
CA GLU A 237 1.80 -9.41 -8.97
C GLU A 237 2.88 -8.63 -9.74
N LEU A 238 3.83 -8.08 -8.99
CA LEU A 238 5.02 -7.39 -9.47
C LEU A 238 6.04 -8.38 -10.04
N SER A 239 6.72 -8.00 -11.12
CA SER A 239 7.79 -8.80 -11.73
C SER A 239 9.13 -8.62 -11.01
N GLU A 240 10.11 -9.48 -11.32
CA GLU A 240 11.49 -9.32 -10.86
C GLU A 240 12.10 -7.97 -11.28
N ASP A 241 11.73 -7.44 -12.46
CA ASP A 241 12.17 -6.11 -12.92
C ASP A 241 11.69 -5.02 -11.96
N ALA A 242 10.44 -5.08 -11.51
CA ALA A 242 9.91 -4.12 -10.53
C ALA A 242 10.62 -4.23 -9.18
N LEU A 243 10.86 -5.46 -8.74
CA LEU A 243 11.49 -5.76 -7.46
C LEU A 243 12.98 -5.38 -7.41
N SER A 244 13.62 -5.27 -8.59
CA SER A 244 15.03 -4.93 -8.72
C SER A 244 15.32 -3.45 -9.01
N LEU A 245 14.28 -2.58 -9.03
CA LEU A 245 14.43 -1.12 -9.16
C LEU A 245 15.35 -0.54 -8.07
N GLN A 246 16.14 0.47 -8.44
CA GLN A 246 17.16 1.13 -7.61
C GLN A 246 17.13 2.64 -7.77
#